data_AF-A0A1F0RRV7-F1
#
_entry.id   AF-A0A1F0RRV7-F1
#
_cell.length_a   1.000
_cell.length_b   1.000
_cell.length_c   1.000
_cell.angle_alpha   90.00
_cell.angle_beta   90.00
_cell.angle_gamma   90.00
#
_symmetry.space_group_name_H-M   'P 1'
#
loop_
_entity.id
_entity.type
_entity.pdbx_description
1 polymer ?
#
loop_
_entity_poly.entity_id
_entity_poly.type
_entity_poly.pdbx_seq_one_letter_code
_entity_poly.pdbx_strand_id
1 'polypeptide(L)'
;MRPILMPRHTSRSRTFSRVAGVALVGVVGASLSACSGYEPKPDPKPVASAPIIIMIDPTSHKQRVLAEIYRQTLRDEGRAATVSQKHMLVRQGGEHVSGISTNGNFFVGCTGEFLSVYNPVEAREISKDYVAAKDEGTKDVDFLERTHVALMASMPPEMSVVEPAGAEGCPNSKPELPQNYVVVYQDGLFNRDEKLEIASFTKFLTTQDLDEVVEEVEESEDFEGAVRAWMEANLSQNLNEEGDSNSSGGSDLVHEES
;
A
#
# COMPACT_ATOMS: atom_id res chain seq x y z
N MET A 1 44.00 29.43 16.20
CA MET A 1 45.45 29.46 16.51
C MET A 1 45.77 28.36 17.53
N ARG A 2 46.59 27.39 17.14
CA ARG A 2 47.38 26.51 18.05
C ARG A 2 48.70 27.25 18.37
N PRO A 3 49.36 27.04 19.53
CA PRO A 3 50.23 25.86 19.78
C PRO A 3 50.12 25.33 21.23
N ILE A 4 50.16 24.04 21.59
CA ILE A 4 51.23 23.02 21.62
C ILE A 4 52.59 23.49 22.13
N LEU A 5 52.96 23.12 23.37
CA LEU A 5 54.34 22.77 23.71
C LEU A 5 54.38 21.68 24.81
N MET A 6 55.24 20.69 24.56
CA MET A 6 55.58 19.53 25.40
C MET A 6 56.31 19.91 26.70
N PRO A 7 56.55 18.92 27.58
CA PRO A 7 57.93 18.52 27.80
C PRO A 7 58.19 17.00 27.70
N ARG A 8 59.24 16.68 26.92
CA ARG A 8 60.17 15.54 27.04
C ARG A 8 61.18 15.88 28.16
N HIS A 9 61.95 15.04 28.84
CA HIS A 9 62.46 13.67 28.77
C HIS A 9 62.88 13.31 30.22
N THR A 10 63.02 12.06 30.65
CA THR A 10 64.34 11.41 30.69
C THR A 10 64.25 9.94 31.09
N SER A 11 65.16 9.19 30.48
CA SER A 11 65.36 7.74 30.51
C SER A 11 65.91 7.23 31.84
N ARG A 12 65.50 6.02 32.25
CA ARG A 12 66.47 5.04 32.78
C ARG A 12 66.04 3.60 32.50
N SER A 13 66.80 2.98 31.60
CA SER A 13 66.90 1.55 31.34
C SER A 13 67.17 0.74 32.62
N ARG A 14 66.50 -0.42 32.75
CA ARG A 14 67.12 -1.70 33.14
C ARG A 14 66.40 -2.88 32.47
N THR A 15 67.08 -3.49 31.51
CA THR A 15 66.91 -4.87 31.07
C THR A 15 67.00 -5.84 32.26
N PHE A 16 66.16 -6.89 32.30
CA PHE A 16 66.58 -8.24 32.72
C PHE A 16 65.56 -9.31 32.31
N SER A 17 66.09 -10.28 31.55
CA SER A 17 65.77 -11.70 31.44
C SER A 17 64.36 -12.23 31.22
N ARG A 18 64.24 -12.89 30.07
CA ARG A 18 63.37 -14.02 29.75
C ARG A 18 63.36 -15.07 30.87
N VAL A 19 62.16 -15.54 31.24
CA VAL A 19 61.94 -16.93 31.67
C VAL A 19 60.69 -17.44 30.97
N ALA A 20 60.90 -18.44 30.11
CA ALA A 20 59.86 -19.28 29.56
C ALA A 20 59.37 -20.25 30.65
N GLY A 21 58.06 -20.51 30.68
CA GLY A 21 57.46 -21.46 31.60
C GLY A 21 56.00 -21.73 31.22
N VAL A 22 55.81 -22.50 30.16
CA VAL A 22 54.52 -23.07 29.77
C VAL A 22 54.20 -24.21 30.74
N ALA A 23 53.07 -24.11 31.43
CA ALA A 23 52.45 -25.24 32.13
C ALA A 23 50.96 -25.28 31.77
N LEU A 24 50.63 -26.19 30.85
CA LEU A 24 49.30 -26.63 30.51
C LEU A 24 48.74 -27.51 31.64
N VAL A 25 47.62 -27.12 32.25
CA VAL A 25 46.70 -28.04 32.93
C VAL A 25 45.29 -27.65 32.53
N GLY A 26 44.61 -28.57 31.86
CA GLY A 26 43.28 -28.39 31.30
C GLY A 26 42.16 -28.54 32.33
N VAL A 27 41.13 -27.73 32.15
CA VAL A 27 39.75 -28.07 32.53
C VAL A 27 38.90 -27.77 31.29
N VAL A 28 38.52 -28.84 30.59
CA VAL A 28 37.52 -28.80 29.51
C VAL A 28 36.15 -28.81 30.21
N GLY A 29 35.64 -27.62 30.53
CA GLY A 29 34.24 -27.42 30.86
C GLY A 29 33.47 -27.21 29.56
N ALA A 30 32.54 -28.12 29.26
CA ALA A 30 31.70 -28.07 28.07
C ALA A 30 30.76 -26.85 28.09
N SER A 31 31.14 -25.79 27.39
CA SER A 31 30.28 -24.64 27.08
C SER A 31 29.50 -24.89 25.80
N LEU A 32 28.51 -25.79 25.83
CA LEU A 32 27.54 -25.95 24.72
C LEU A 32 26.32 -25.07 25.00
N SER A 33 26.49 -23.76 24.85
CA SER A 33 25.37 -22.79 24.93
C SER A 33 25.65 -21.60 24.00
N ALA A 34 25.88 -21.86 22.72
CA ALA A 34 26.07 -20.78 21.74
C ALA A 34 25.74 -21.23 20.31
N CYS A 35 24.55 -21.81 20.10
CA CYS A 35 24.02 -22.04 18.75
C CYS A 35 22.59 -21.50 18.54
N SER A 36 22.12 -20.56 19.36
CA SER A 36 20.84 -19.86 19.13
C SER A 36 21.00 -18.48 18.49
N GLY A 37 22.24 -18.08 18.12
CA GLY A 37 22.53 -16.75 17.57
C GLY A 37 22.47 -16.65 16.04
N TYR A 38 22.15 -17.75 15.35
CA TYR A 38 22.17 -17.84 13.89
C TYR A 38 20.86 -18.44 13.35
N GLU A 39 19.74 -18.02 13.92
CA GLU A 39 18.48 -18.13 13.20
C GLU A 39 18.53 -17.06 12.11
N PRO A 40 18.44 -17.42 10.81
CA PRO A 40 18.36 -16.43 9.75
C PRO A 40 17.09 -15.62 10.01
N LYS A 41 17.24 -14.44 10.61
CA LYS A 41 16.16 -13.47 10.63
C LYS A 41 15.89 -13.16 9.16
N PRO A 42 14.62 -13.20 8.71
CA PRO A 42 14.29 -12.69 7.40
C PRO A 42 14.96 -11.32 7.27
N ASP A 43 15.66 -11.07 6.16
CA ASP A 43 16.18 -9.73 5.91
C ASP A 43 15.03 -8.75 6.16
N PRO A 44 15.23 -7.71 6.99
CA PRO A 44 14.18 -6.72 7.22
C PRO A 44 13.81 -6.18 5.85
N LYS A 45 12.63 -6.54 5.34
CA LYS A 45 12.16 -6.09 4.04
C LYS A 45 12.20 -4.57 4.09
N PRO A 46 13.09 -3.89 3.34
CA PRO A 46 13.28 -2.43 3.48
C PRO A 46 12.04 -1.61 3.10
N VAL A 47 11.01 -2.27 2.59
CA VAL A 47 9.86 -1.68 1.92
C VAL A 47 8.83 -1.12 2.93
N ALA A 48 8.76 -1.64 4.16
CA ALA A 48 7.85 -1.12 5.19
C ALA A 48 8.24 0.27 5.75
N SER A 49 9.45 0.77 5.45
CA SER A 49 9.91 2.11 5.84
C SER A 49 10.11 3.06 4.67
N ALA A 50 9.84 2.63 3.44
CA ALA A 50 9.99 3.47 2.27
C ALA A 50 8.97 4.63 2.30
N PRO A 51 9.36 5.84 1.86
CA PRO A 51 8.41 6.92 1.61
C PRO A 51 7.34 6.50 0.60
N ILE A 52 6.09 6.83 0.90
CA ILE A 52 4.94 6.54 0.05
C ILE A 52 4.72 7.73 -0.86
N ILE A 53 4.74 7.48 -2.17
CA ILE A 53 4.48 8.48 -3.20
C ILE A 53 3.19 8.08 -3.90
N ILE A 54 2.13 8.80 -3.55
CA ILE A 54 0.77 8.62 -4.05
C ILE A 54 0.68 9.28 -5.43
N MET A 55 0.33 8.48 -6.43
CA MET A 55 0.17 8.88 -7.82
C MET A 55 -1.32 8.87 -8.17
N ILE A 56 -1.76 9.95 -8.83
CA ILE A 56 -3.14 10.16 -9.27
C ILE A 56 -3.17 10.78 -10.67
N ASP A 57 -4.35 10.94 -11.25
CA ASP A 57 -4.61 11.98 -12.24
C ASP A 57 -4.85 13.33 -11.52
N PRO A 58 -3.89 14.27 -11.55
CA PRO A 58 -4.01 15.54 -10.82
C PRO A 58 -5.16 16.44 -11.29
N THR A 59 -5.78 16.17 -12.43
CA THR A 59 -6.96 16.90 -12.92
C THR A 59 -8.27 16.39 -12.31
N SER A 60 -8.27 15.22 -11.67
CA SER A 60 -9.46 14.65 -11.03
C SER A 60 -9.58 15.14 -9.58
N HIS A 61 -10.61 15.94 -9.30
CA HIS A 61 -10.89 16.42 -7.93
C HIS A 61 -11.11 15.25 -6.97
N LYS A 62 -11.89 14.24 -7.37
CA LYS A 62 -12.13 13.02 -6.58
C LYS A 62 -10.83 12.26 -6.27
N GLN A 63 -9.94 12.07 -7.24
CA GLN A 63 -8.66 11.40 -6.97
C GLN A 63 -7.74 12.25 -6.08
N ARG A 64 -7.79 13.59 -6.19
CA ARG A 64 -7.06 14.48 -5.27
C ARG A 64 -7.54 14.34 -3.83
N VAL A 65 -8.86 14.29 -3.62
CA VAL A 65 -9.43 14.07 -2.29
C VAL A 65 -9.05 12.70 -1.74
N LEU A 66 -9.24 11.64 -2.54
CA LEU A 66 -8.84 10.28 -2.14
C LEU A 66 -7.35 10.20 -1.77
N ALA A 67 -6.47 10.82 -2.56
CA ALA A 67 -5.04 10.85 -2.27
C ALA A 67 -4.72 11.59 -0.97
N GLU A 68 -5.48 12.64 -0.64
CA GLU A 68 -5.33 13.36 0.62
C GLU A 68 -5.83 12.55 1.81
N ILE A 69 -6.97 11.86 1.69
CA ILE A 69 -7.46 10.91 2.69
C ILE A 69 -6.38 9.87 3.01
N TYR A 70 -5.85 9.20 1.97
CA TYR A 70 -4.78 8.22 2.16
C TYR A 70 -3.51 8.84 2.76
N ARG A 71 -3.11 10.04 2.32
CA ARG A 71 -1.94 10.74 2.86
C ARG A 71 -2.09 11.01 4.36
N GLN A 72 -3.27 11.44 4.81
CA GLN A 72 -3.52 11.72 6.22
C GLN A 72 -3.54 10.44 7.04
N THR A 73 -4.30 9.42 6.61
CA THR A 73 -4.33 8.09 7.27
C THR A 73 -2.92 7.51 7.44
N LEU A 74 -2.14 7.51 6.35
CA LEU A 74 -0.77 6.97 6.39
C LEU A 74 0.14 7.77 7.34
N ARG A 75 -0.06 9.08 7.44
CA ARG A 75 0.72 9.92 8.37
C ARG A 75 0.34 9.69 9.82
N ASP A 76 -0.92 9.41 10.10
CA ASP A 76 -1.38 9.08 11.44
C ASP A 76 -0.79 7.72 11.89
N GLU A 77 -0.55 6.81 10.95
CA GLU A 77 0.24 5.57 11.13
C GLU A 77 1.77 5.80 11.16
N GLY A 78 2.23 7.05 11.18
CA GLY A 78 3.65 7.40 11.25
C GLY A 78 4.42 7.21 9.94
N ARG A 79 3.73 7.02 8.80
CA ARG A 79 4.36 6.87 7.48
C ARG A 79 4.56 8.21 6.79
N ALA A 80 5.73 8.38 6.18
CA ALA A 80 5.99 9.51 5.30
C ALA A 80 5.26 9.32 3.96
N ALA A 81 4.16 10.06 3.76
CA ALA A 81 3.37 10.04 2.52
C ALA A 81 3.32 11.42 1.84
N THR A 82 3.44 11.42 0.51
CA THR A 82 3.30 12.60 -0.36
C THR A 82 2.43 12.31 -1.58
N VAL A 83 1.70 13.32 -2.05
CA VAL A 83 0.93 13.24 -3.30
C VAL A 83 1.75 13.86 -4.43
N SER A 84 1.99 13.09 -5.47
CA SER A 84 2.70 13.54 -6.66
C SER A 84 1.77 14.37 -7.56
N GLN A 85 2.29 15.49 -8.07
CA GLN A 85 1.61 16.31 -9.07
C GLN A 85 1.86 15.82 -10.51
N LYS A 86 2.66 14.76 -10.69
CA LYS A 86 2.85 14.13 -11.99
C LYS A 86 1.68 13.19 -12.26
N HIS A 87 1.20 13.14 -13.50
CA HIS A 87 0.19 12.17 -13.90
C HIS A 87 0.66 10.73 -13.61
N MET A 88 -0.26 9.95 -13.05
CA MET A 88 -0.12 8.51 -12.85
C MET A 88 0.01 7.75 -14.17
N LEU A 89 -0.83 8.06 -15.15
CA LEU A 89 -0.86 7.39 -16.44
C LEU A 89 0.11 8.08 -17.42
N VAL A 90 1.00 7.30 -18.03
CA VAL A 90 1.98 7.79 -19.01
C VAL A 90 1.39 7.70 -20.40
N ARG A 91 1.31 8.83 -21.11
CA ARG A 91 0.83 8.88 -22.50
C ARG A 91 2.01 9.14 -23.44
N GLN A 92 2.12 8.33 -24.51
CA GLN A 92 3.08 8.56 -25.59
C GLN A 92 2.31 8.97 -26.85
N GLY A 93 2.35 10.25 -27.21
CA GLY A 93 1.89 10.74 -28.51
C GLY A 93 0.37 10.71 -28.74
N GLY A 94 -0.43 11.28 -27.82
CA GLY A 94 -1.87 11.45 -27.99
C GLY A 94 -2.67 10.95 -26.79
N GLU A 95 -3.90 10.47 -27.04
CA GLU A 95 -4.80 9.94 -26.00
C GLU A 95 -4.39 8.54 -25.48
N HIS A 96 -3.49 7.84 -26.19
CA HIS A 96 -3.10 6.48 -25.83
C HIS A 96 -2.26 6.43 -24.56
N VAL A 97 -2.76 5.73 -23.55
CA VAL A 97 -2.01 5.42 -22.33
C VAL A 97 -1.05 4.26 -22.61
N SER A 98 0.23 4.53 -22.42
CA SER A 98 1.35 3.62 -22.69
C SER A 98 1.85 2.86 -21.45
N GLY A 99 1.38 3.23 -20.26
CA GLY A 99 1.81 2.59 -19.01
C GLY A 99 1.45 3.39 -17.77
N ILE A 100 1.90 2.88 -16.63
CA ILE A 100 1.84 3.56 -15.32
C ILE A 100 3.21 4.18 -15.02
N SER A 101 3.19 5.34 -14.38
CA SER A 101 4.37 6.11 -13.99
C SER A 101 5.22 5.35 -12.97
N THR A 102 6.53 5.28 -13.22
CA THR A 102 7.50 4.70 -12.28
C THR A 102 7.93 5.67 -11.17
N ASN A 103 7.30 6.85 -11.07
CA ASN A 103 7.67 7.90 -10.11
C ASN A 103 7.05 7.69 -8.71
N GLY A 104 6.22 6.68 -8.52
CA GLY A 104 5.62 6.38 -7.23
C GLY A 104 5.40 4.89 -7.01
N ASN A 105 4.79 4.57 -5.87
CA ASN A 105 4.61 3.21 -5.37
C ASN A 105 3.21 2.94 -4.82
N PHE A 106 2.34 3.95 -4.81
CA PHE A 106 0.94 3.87 -4.42
C PHE A 106 0.11 4.65 -5.46
N PHE A 107 -0.91 4.03 -6.02
CA PHE A 107 -1.63 4.53 -7.20
C PHE A 107 -3.13 4.50 -6.91
N VAL A 108 -3.78 5.66 -7.02
CA VAL A 108 -5.24 5.77 -6.89
C VAL A 108 -5.82 6.03 -8.28
N GLY A 109 -6.66 5.13 -8.75
CA GLY A 109 -7.24 5.18 -10.09
C GLY A 109 -8.55 4.42 -10.16
N CYS A 110 -8.94 4.00 -11.37
CA CYS A 110 -10.15 3.21 -11.58
C CYS A 110 -9.85 1.85 -12.18
N THR A 111 -10.67 0.85 -11.85
CA THR A 111 -10.51 -0.55 -12.26
C THR A 111 -10.33 -0.72 -13.76
N GLY A 112 -11.27 -0.20 -14.57
CA GLY A 112 -11.22 -0.32 -16.01
C GLY A 112 -10.03 0.41 -16.66
N GLU A 113 -9.64 1.57 -16.14
CA GLU A 113 -8.42 2.27 -16.60
C GLU A 113 -7.16 1.45 -16.36
N PHE A 114 -6.99 0.91 -15.15
CA PHE A 114 -5.83 0.06 -14.87
C PHE A 114 -5.83 -1.21 -15.71
N LEU A 115 -6.98 -1.87 -15.88
CA LEU A 115 -7.06 -3.04 -16.74
C LEU A 115 -6.70 -2.71 -18.19
N SER A 116 -7.17 -1.58 -18.71
CA SER A 116 -6.82 -1.10 -20.06
C SER A 116 -5.31 -0.93 -20.26
N VAL A 117 -4.59 -0.55 -19.20
CA VAL A 117 -3.13 -0.41 -19.22
C VAL A 117 -2.42 -1.75 -19.11
N TYR A 118 -2.80 -2.58 -18.14
CA TYR A 118 -2.11 -3.85 -17.88
C TYR A 118 -2.45 -4.94 -18.91
N ASN A 119 -3.69 -4.96 -19.38
CA ASN A 119 -4.19 -5.93 -20.36
C ASN A 119 -5.23 -5.30 -21.29
N PRO A 120 -4.79 -4.53 -22.30
CA PRO A 120 -5.67 -3.85 -23.24
C PRO A 120 -6.48 -4.80 -24.13
N VAL A 121 -6.12 -6.08 -24.21
CA VAL A 121 -6.87 -7.09 -24.98
C VAL A 121 -8.08 -7.53 -24.18
N GLU A 122 -7.86 -8.03 -22.95
CA GLU A 122 -8.93 -8.43 -22.03
C GLU A 122 -9.87 -7.26 -21.73
N ALA A 123 -9.34 -6.05 -21.53
CA ALA A 123 -10.14 -4.84 -21.36
C ALA A 123 -11.15 -4.61 -22.50
N ARG A 124 -10.74 -4.84 -23.75
CA ARG A 124 -11.63 -4.68 -24.92
C ARG A 124 -12.62 -5.83 -25.04
N GLU A 125 -12.27 -7.02 -24.60
CA GLU A 125 -13.16 -8.18 -24.62
C GLU A 125 -14.28 -8.01 -23.58
N ILE A 126 -13.92 -7.72 -22.33
CA ILE A 126 -14.89 -7.42 -21.27
C ILE A 126 -15.75 -6.21 -21.65
N SER A 127 -15.16 -5.17 -22.26
CA SER A 127 -15.90 -3.98 -22.70
C SER A 127 -16.98 -4.30 -23.73
N LYS A 128 -16.72 -5.19 -24.70
CA LYS A 128 -17.73 -5.60 -25.69
C LYS A 128 -18.93 -6.24 -25.02
N ASP A 129 -18.67 -7.18 -24.11
CA ASP A 129 -19.72 -7.88 -23.36
C ASP A 129 -20.49 -6.90 -22.45
N TYR A 130 -19.78 -5.99 -21.79
CA TYR A 130 -20.36 -4.97 -20.91
C TYR A 130 -21.28 -4.02 -21.65
N VAL A 131 -20.85 -3.51 -22.80
CA VAL A 131 -21.67 -2.62 -23.64
C VAL A 131 -22.89 -3.36 -24.18
N ALA A 132 -22.73 -4.59 -24.66
CA ALA A 132 -23.85 -5.41 -25.12
C ALA A 132 -24.87 -5.65 -23.99
N ALA A 133 -24.41 -5.98 -22.78
CA ALA A 133 -25.28 -6.17 -21.62
C ALA A 133 -26.04 -4.90 -21.22
N LYS A 134 -25.39 -3.73 -21.29
CA LYS A 134 -26.04 -2.43 -21.05
C LYS A 134 -27.14 -2.14 -22.07
N ASP A 135 -26.89 -2.43 -23.35
CA ASP A 135 -27.86 -2.21 -24.43
C ASP A 135 -29.07 -3.16 -24.31
N GLU A 136 -28.83 -4.40 -23.87
CA GLU A 136 -29.86 -5.43 -23.65
C GLU A 136 -30.58 -5.28 -22.31
N GLY A 137 -30.02 -4.51 -21.36
CA GLY A 137 -30.55 -4.33 -20.00
C GLY A 137 -30.38 -5.56 -19.10
N THR A 138 -29.42 -6.45 -19.41
CA THR A 138 -29.16 -7.66 -18.63
C THR A 138 -28.29 -7.36 -17.41
N LYS A 139 -28.57 -8.01 -16.28
CA LYS A 139 -27.86 -7.80 -15.00
C LYS A 139 -27.23 -9.09 -14.44
N ASP A 140 -27.14 -10.13 -15.25
CA ASP A 140 -26.75 -11.47 -14.79
C ASP A 140 -25.24 -11.61 -14.56
N VAL A 141 -24.45 -10.63 -15.00
CA VAL A 141 -22.98 -10.63 -14.88
C VAL A 141 -22.56 -9.44 -14.04
N ASP A 142 -21.81 -9.71 -12.97
CA ASP A 142 -21.08 -8.67 -12.24
C ASP A 142 -19.84 -8.26 -13.04
N PHE A 143 -20.00 -7.22 -13.86
CA PHE A 143 -18.90 -6.70 -14.66
C PHE A 143 -17.84 -5.99 -13.83
N LEU A 144 -18.17 -5.47 -12.64
CA LEU A 144 -17.17 -4.85 -11.76
C LEU A 144 -16.24 -5.94 -11.22
N GLU A 145 -16.80 -7.00 -10.66
CA GLU A 145 -16.03 -8.17 -10.20
C GLU A 145 -15.20 -8.76 -11.35
N ARG A 146 -15.82 -9.00 -12.51
CA ARG A 146 -15.12 -9.54 -13.69
C ARG A 146 -13.94 -8.65 -14.11
N THR A 147 -14.12 -7.34 -14.12
CA THR A 147 -13.06 -6.37 -14.47
C THR A 147 -11.95 -6.35 -13.42
N HIS A 148 -12.30 -6.40 -12.14
CA HIS A 148 -11.34 -6.40 -11.04
C HIS A 148 -10.53 -7.70 -10.97
N VAL A 149 -11.16 -8.86 -11.14
CA VAL A 149 -10.48 -10.15 -11.23
C VAL A 149 -9.52 -10.19 -12.43
N ALA A 150 -9.95 -9.68 -13.59
CA ALA A 150 -9.09 -9.57 -14.75
C ALA A 150 -7.89 -8.63 -14.50
N LEU A 151 -8.10 -7.53 -13.78
CA LEU A 151 -7.03 -6.62 -13.36
C LEU A 151 -6.03 -7.35 -12.45
N MET A 152 -6.51 -8.01 -11.38
CA MET A 152 -5.69 -8.81 -10.47
C MET A 152 -4.82 -9.82 -11.22
N ALA A 153 -5.41 -10.55 -12.17
CA ALA A 153 -4.71 -11.56 -12.96
C ALA A 153 -3.68 -10.99 -13.95
N SER A 154 -3.83 -9.72 -14.33
CA SER A 154 -3.01 -9.07 -15.36
C SER A 154 -1.82 -8.28 -14.81
N MET A 155 -1.78 -8.04 -13.50
CA MET A 155 -0.72 -7.23 -12.88
C MET A 155 0.60 -7.99 -12.75
N PRO A 156 1.75 -7.27 -12.77
CA PRO A 156 3.03 -7.82 -12.37
C PRO A 156 3.01 -8.36 -10.93
N PRO A 157 3.82 -9.39 -10.61
CA PRO A 157 3.83 -10.01 -9.28
C PRO A 157 4.35 -9.09 -8.16
N GLU A 158 4.98 -7.97 -8.51
CA GLU A 158 5.44 -6.95 -7.56
C GLU A 158 4.36 -5.92 -7.19
N MET A 159 3.12 -6.11 -7.64
CA MET A 159 2.01 -5.18 -7.41
C MET A 159 0.84 -5.91 -6.73
N SER A 160 0.19 -5.20 -5.82
CA SER A 160 -1.07 -5.59 -5.19
C SER A 160 -2.16 -4.58 -5.56
N VAL A 161 -3.41 -5.05 -5.58
CA VAL A 161 -4.60 -4.21 -5.71
C VAL A 161 -5.56 -4.56 -4.59
N VAL A 162 -6.27 -3.56 -4.07
CA VAL A 162 -7.34 -3.77 -3.08
C VAL A 162 -8.68 -4.00 -3.78
N GLU A 163 -9.70 -4.38 -3.02
CA GLU A 163 -11.08 -4.40 -3.50
C GLU A 163 -11.50 -3.00 -3.98
N PRO A 164 -12.25 -2.89 -5.09
CA PRO A 164 -12.71 -1.60 -5.58
C PRO A 164 -13.76 -1.00 -4.63
N ALA A 165 -13.81 0.33 -4.61
CA ALA A 165 -14.80 1.07 -3.84
C ALA A 165 -16.19 0.94 -4.46
N GLY A 166 -17.24 1.17 -3.65
CA GLY A 166 -18.59 1.39 -4.19
C GLY A 166 -18.67 2.64 -5.06
N ALA A 167 -17.74 3.58 -4.88
CA ALA A 167 -17.66 4.81 -5.63
C ALA A 167 -17.20 4.63 -7.08
N GLU A 168 -18.00 5.14 -8.02
CA GLU A 168 -17.67 5.25 -9.44
C GLU A 168 -16.84 6.50 -9.75
N GLY A 169 -15.96 6.38 -10.73
CA GLY A 169 -14.98 7.39 -11.11
C GLY A 169 -14.59 7.30 -12.59
N CYS A 170 -13.58 8.07 -12.97
CA CYS A 170 -12.96 8.07 -14.31
C CYS A 170 -14.00 8.01 -15.47
N PRO A 171 -14.94 8.97 -15.53
CA PRO A 171 -15.99 8.94 -16.52
C PRO A 171 -15.39 9.08 -17.93
N ASN A 172 -16.00 8.41 -18.90
CA ASN A 172 -15.60 8.42 -20.31
C ASN A 172 -14.27 7.71 -20.63
N SER A 173 -13.65 7.02 -19.68
CA SER A 173 -12.47 6.20 -19.98
C SER A 173 -12.79 5.13 -21.04
N LYS A 174 -11.79 4.86 -21.90
CA LYS A 174 -11.91 3.89 -22.99
C LYS A 174 -10.89 2.75 -22.82
N PRO A 175 -11.27 1.49 -23.11
CA PRO A 175 -12.60 1.04 -23.53
C PRO A 175 -13.64 1.17 -22.40
N GLU A 176 -14.93 1.14 -22.75
CA GLU A 176 -15.99 1.33 -21.76
C GLU A 176 -16.09 0.10 -20.85
N LEU A 177 -15.83 0.30 -19.57
CA LEU A 177 -15.80 -0.72 -18.52
C LEU A 177 -16.40 -0.10 -17.26
N PRO A 178 -16.78 -0.91 -16.25
CA PRO A 178 -16.96 -0.39 -14.89
C PRO A 178 -15.72 0.34 -14.41
N GLN A 179 -15.91 1.52 -13.81
CA GLN A 179 -14.83 2.40 -13.37
C GLN A 179 -15.03 2.73 -11.90
N ASN A 180 -14.73 1.79 -11.03
CA ASN A 180 -14.77 2.03 -9.59
C ASN A 180 -13.39 2.42 -9.09
N TYR A 181 -13.32 3.32 -8.11
CA TYR A 181 -12.05 3.71 -7.53
C TYR A 181 -11.36 2.51 -6.88
N VAL A 182 -10.06 2.38 -7.13
CA VAL A 182 -9.25 1.29 -6.59
C VAL A 182 -7.84 1.77 -6.33
N VAL A 183 -7.17 1.13 -5.38
CA VAL A 183 -5.77 1.36 -5.07
C VAL A 183 -4.92 0.21 -5.59
N VAL A 184 -3.87 0.55 -6.33
CA VAL A 184 -2.78 -0.36 -6.70
C VAL A 184 -1.50 0.10 -6.00
N TYR A 185 -0.71 -0.81 -5.44
CA TYR A 185 0.52 -0.46 -4.74
C TYR A 185 1.60 -1.53 -4.90
N GLN A 186 2.86 -1.14 -4.67
CA GLN A 186 3.99 -2.08 -4.73
C GLN A 186 3.99 -3.04 -3.55
N ASP A 187 4.24 -4.31 -3.82
CA ASP A 187 4.32 -5.35 -2.82
C ASP A 187 5.39 -5.06 -1.75
N GLY A 188 5.01 -5.27 -0.50
CA GLY A 188 5.86 -4.98 0.66
C GLY A 188 5.82 -3.53 1.14
N LEU A 189 5.13 -2.62 0.44
CA LEU A 189 4.98 -1.22 0.89
C LEU A 189 4.29 -1.08 2.24
N PHE A 190 3.40 -2.03 2.51
CA PHE A 190 2.58 -2.08 3.71
C PHE A 190 2.79 -3.36 4.52
N ASN A 191 2.80 -3.18 5.84
CA ASN A 191 2.63 -4.26 6.79
C ASN A 191 1.16 -4.75 6.80
N ARG A 192 0.85 -5.76 7.61
CA ARG A 192 -0.49 -6.35 7.62
C ARG A 192 -1.58 -5.38 8.06
N ASP A 193 -1.32 -4.58 9.09
CA ASP A 193 -2.31 -3.68 9.69
C ASP A 193 -2.59 -2.51 8.74
N GLU A 194 -1.54 -1.93 8.16
CA GLU A 194 -1.66 -0.89 7.12
C GLU A 194 -2.46 -1.38 5.89
N LYS A 195 -2.31 -2.65 5.49
CA LYS A 195 -3.11 -3.22 4.40
C LYS A 195 -4.60 -3.28 4.73
N LEU A 196 -4.94 -3.62 5.98
CA LEU A 196 -6.32 -3.67 6.43
C LEU A 196 -6.94 -2.27 6.45
N GLU A 197 -6.19 -1.26 6.91
CA GLU A 197 -6.63 0.13 6.86
C GLU A 197 -6.93 0.57 5.41
N ILE A 198 -5.95 0.43 4.50
CA ILE A 198 -6.14 0.84 3.09
C ILE A 198 -7.32 0.12 2.43
N ALA A 199 -7.49 -1.18 2.68
CA ALA A 199 -8.61 -1.96 2.16
C ALA A 199 -9.96 -1.51 2.76
N SER A 200 -10.00 -1.22 4.06
CA SER A 200 -11.18 -0.73 4.76
C SER A 200 -11.67 0.58 4.16
N PHE A 201 -10.78 1.56 4.01
CA PHE A 201 -11.11 2.84 3.38
C PHE A 201 -11.72 2.68 2.00
N THR A 202 -11.10 1.86 1.15
CA THR A 202 -11.61 1.67 -0.21
C THR A 202 -13.00 1.05 -0.20
N LYS A 203 -13.23 0.06 0.67
CA LYS A 203 -14.49 -0.70 0.72
C LYS A 203 -15.72 0.16 1.02
N PHE A 204 -15.62 1.14 1.91
CA PHE A 204 -16.78 1.90 2.41
C PHE A 204 -17.04 3.19 1.65
N LEU A 205 -16.14 3.62 0.77
CA LEU A 205 -16.32 4.86 0.02
C LEU A 205 -17.38 4.70 -1.07
N THR A 206 -18.50 5.42 -0.92
CA THR A 206 -19.55 5.51 -1.94
C THR A 206 -19.35 6.71 -2.84
N THR A 207 -20.05 6.73 -3.99
CA THR A 207 -20.02 7.88 -4.90
C THR A 207 -20.52 9.14 -4.21
N GLN A 208 -21.55 9.01 -3.36
CA GLN A 208 -22.14 10.11 -2.61
C GLN A 208 -21.13 10.70 -1.62
N ASP A 209 -20.45 9.86 -0.83
CA ASP A 209 -19.44 10.32 0.12
C ASP A 209 -18.33 11.13 -0.58
N LEU A 210 -17.91 10.68 -1.77
CA LEU A 210 -16.90 11.38 -2.57
C LEU A 210 -17.41 12.66 -3.21
N ASP A 211 -18.68 12.74 -3.59
CA ASP A 211 -19.26 13.98 -4.12
C ASP A 211 -19.41 15.03 -3.02
N GLU A 212 -19.90 14.64 -1.85
CA GLU A 212 -20.07 15.53 -0.69
C GLU A 212 -18.74 16.13 -0.24
N VAL A 213 -17.69 15.32 -0.06
CA VAL A 213 -16.37 15.84 0.32
C VAL A 213 -15.77 16.74 -0.76
N VAL A 214 -15.98 16.43 -2.06
CA VAL A 214 -15.46 17.28 -3.14
C VAL A 214 -16.14 18.65 -3.11
N GLU A 215 -17.45 18.70 -2.91
CA GLU A 215 -18.19 19.96 -2.78
C GLU A 215 -17.72 20.76 -1.56
N GLU A 216 -17.54 20.12 -0.41
CA GLU A 216 -17.08 20.79 0.82
C GLU A 216 -15.67 21.38 0.68
N VAL A 217 -14.75 20.68 0.01
CA VAL A 217 -13.35 21.12 -0.10
C VAL A 217 -13.09 22.05 -1.27
N GLU A 218 -13.96 22.08 -2.30
CA GLU A 218 -13.79 22.97 -3.45
C GLU A 218 -13.88 24.45 -3.06
N GLU A 219 -14.69 24.76 -2.05
CA GLU A 219 -14.84 26.13 -1.53
C GLU A 219 -13.80 26.51 -0.45
N SER A 220 -12.99 25.55 0.02
CA SER A 220 -12.05 25.77 1.13
C SER A 220 -10.71 26.35 0.68
N GLU A 221 -10.23 27.38 1.38
CA GLU A 221 -8.86 27.89 1.23
C GLU A 221 -7.81 26.93 1.84
N ASP A 222 -8.21 26.09 2.81
CA ASP A 222 -7.38 25.05 3.42
C ASP A 222 -7.91 23.67 3.02
N PHE A 223 -7.45 23.18 1.87
CA PHE A 223 -7.84 21.87 1.33
C PHE A 223 -7.50 20.72 2.28
N GLU A 224 -6.28 20.70 2.85
CA GLU A 224 -5.85 19.61 3.74
C GLU A 224 -6.67 19.61 5.03
N GLY A 225 -6.92 20.80 5.61
CA GLY A 225 -7.75 20.95 6.80
C GLY A 225 -9.22 20.60 6.57
N ALA A 226 -9.78 20.94 5.41
CA ALA A 226 -11.16 20.58 5.08
C ALA A 226 -11.35 19.08 4.89
N VAL A 227 -10.42 18.39 4.18
CA VAL A 227 -10.44 16.92 4.09
C VAL A 227 -10.34 16.28 5.48
N ARG A 228 -9.46 16.80 6.36
CA ARG A 228 -9.34 16.31 7.75
C ARG A 228 -10.66 16.43 8.51
N ALA A 229 -11.31 17.60 8.45
CA ALA A 229 -12.57 17.84 9.15
C ALA A 229 -13.67 16.89 8.68
N TRP A 230 -13.77 16.67 7.37
CA TRP A 230 -14.70 15.69 6.80
C TRP A 230 -14.38 14.27 7.26
N MET A 231 -13.10 13.88 7.25
CA MET A 231 -12.63 12.57 7.73
C MET A 231 -13.04 12.32 9.19
N GLU A 232 -12.83 13.29 10.09
CA GLU A 232 -13.18 13.19 11.50
C GLU A 232 -14.70 13.05 11.72
N ALA A 233 -15.51 13.76 10.92
CA ALA A 233 -16.97 13.75 11.02
C ALA A 233 -17.61 12.45 10.49
N ASN A 234 -17.00 11.83 9.47
CA ASN A 234 -17.65 10.78 8.68
C ASN A 234 -17.00 9.39 8.79
N LEU A 235 -15.67 9.29 8.96
CA LEU A 235 -15.00 7.98 9.01
C LEU A 235 -15.30 7.18 10.27
N SER A 236 -15.55 7.87 11.38
CA SER A 236 -15.93 7.23 12.64
C SER A 236 -17.33 6.60 12.60
N GLN A 237 -18.18 6.96 11.63
CA GLN A 237 -19.48 6.31 11.43
C GLN A 237 -19.36 5.08 10.53
N ASN A 238 -18.55 5.15 9.47
CA ASN A 238 -18.38 4.06 8.49
C ASN A 238 -17.48 2.92 8.98
N LEU A 239 -16.51 3.20 9.87
CA LEU A 239 -15.64 2.17 10.46
C LEU A 239 -16.28 1.44 11.66
N ASN A 240 -17.33 2.00 12.25
CA ASN A 240 -18.05 1.40 13.38
C ASN A 240 -19.31 0.62 12.97
N GLU A 241 -19.59 0.48 11.67
CA GLU A 241 -20.52 -0.56 11.17
C GLU A 241 -19.85 -1.96 11.14
N GLU A 242 -18.96 -2.22 12.10
CA GLU A 242 -18.48 -3.54 12.45
C GLU A 242 -19.32 -4.13 13.59
N GLY A 243 -19.59 -5.42 13.50
CA GLY A 243 -19.69 -6.23 14.70
C GLY A 243 -20.84 -7.23 14.78
N ASP A 244 -21.50 -7.61 13.68
CA ASP A 244 -22.39 -8.77 13.73
C ASP A 244 -21.56 -10.06 13.88
N SER A 245 -21.39 -10.38 15.16
CA SER A 245 -20.81 -11.57 15.72
C SER A 245 -21.69 -12.78 15.37
N ASN A 246 -21.62 -13.27 14.14
CA ASN A 246 -22.13 -14.60 13.78
C ASN A 246 -20.98 -15.53 13.38
N SER A 247 -19.98 -15.59 14.25
CA SER A 247 -19.18 -16.79 14.44
C SER A 247 -20.03 -17.85 15.14
N SER A 248 -20.65 -18.74 14.36
CA SER A 248 -20.97 -20.09 14.82
C SER A 248 -20.35 -21.10 13.87
N GLY A 249 -19.02 -21.21 13.96
CA GLY A 249 -18.34 -22.47 13.70
C GLY A 249 -18.69 -23.45 14.82
N GLY A 250 -19.91 -23.98 14.79
CA GLY A 250 -20.34 -25.09 15.64
C GLY A 250 -20.06 -26.39 14.92
N SER A 251 -18.87 -26.97 15.17
CA SER A 251 -18.60 -28.37 14.83
C SER A 251 -19.30 -29.24 15.87
N ASP A 252 -20.53 -29.69 15.60
CA ASP A 252 -21.12 -30.81 16.33
C ASP A 252 -20.97 -32.09 15.52
N LEU A 253 -19.87 -32.78 15.81
CA LEU A 253 -19.76 -34.22 15.66
C LEU A 253 -20.67 -34.87 16.70
N VAL A 254 -21.74 -35.52 16.26
CA VAL A 254 -22.37 -36.59 17.03
C VAL A 254 -22.38 -37.88 16.23
N HIS A 255 -21.64 -38.83 16.79
CA HIS A 255 -21.59 -40.24 16.48
C HIS A 255 -22.96 -40.93 16.67
N GLU A 256 -23.24 -41.86 15.74
CA GLU A 256 -23.78 -43.22 15.93
C GLU A 256 -25.14 -43.53 16.60
N GLU A 257 -25.82 -44.46 15.90
CA GLU A 257 -26.60 -45.62 16.35
C GLU A 257 -28.01 -45.47 16.95
N SER A 258 -29.03 -45.67 16.10
CA SER A 258 -29.90 -46.88 16.06
C SER A 258 -31.20 -46.62 15.29
#